data_AF-A0A2A4JB48-F1
#
_entry.id   AF-A0A2A4JB48-F1
#
_cell.length_a   1.000
_cell.length_b   1.000
_cell.length_c   1.000
_cell.angle_alpha   90.00
_cell.angle_beta   90.00
_cell.angle_gamma   90.00
#
_symmetry.space_group_name_H-M   'P 1'
#
loop_
_entity.id
_entity.type
_entity.pdbx_description
1 polymer ?
#
loop_
_entity_poly.entity_id
_entity_poly.type
_entity_poly.pdbx_seq_one_letter_code
_entity_poly.pdbx_strand_id
1 'polypeptide(L)'
;MDPFIIAAIISAIVIVLLSIAFVRVGSQVKPQAGARPRAVVQRDGGPGRVQAVRNQRARMRANAARHQAAAFEEEPDVVEEADEENPTEAQKVDFDDKMGAKEEERQREEAERKAEEERKRREQEEYEAMKAAFTVEGEGFDENDEQDKENLLKDFIDYIKAQKVVLLEDLAAHFKLKTQAAIDRITDLQSSGELTGVIDDRGKFIYISQKELEDVAKFIRQRGRVSITDLAESSNDLINLNPVTVP
;
A
#
# COMPACT_ATOMS: atom_id res chain seq x y z
N MET A 1 40.51 -17.91 1.76
CA MET A 1 39.49 -17.91 2.84
C MET A 1 38.29 -18.67 2.31
N ASP A 2 37.64 -19.46 3.17
CA ASP A 2 36.50 -20.30 2.78
C ASP A 2 35.34 -19.42 2.24
N PRO A 3 34.73 -19.73 1.09
CA PRO A 3 33.57 -19.00 0.56
C PRO A 3 32.44 -18.85 1.58
N PHE A 4 32.26 -19.81 2.50
CA PHE A 4 31.24 -19.71 3.56
C PHE A 4 31.57 -18.62 4.59
N ILE A 5 32.85 -18.41 4.88
CA ILE A 5 33.30 -17.36 5.81
C ILE A 5 33.12 -15.98 5.16
N ILE A 6 33.37 -15.85 3.85
CA ILE A 6 33.18 -14.60 3.12
C ILE A 6 31.69 -14.23 3.06
N ALA A 7 30.81 -15.19 2.78
CA ALA A 7 29.36 -14.98 2.78
C ALA A 7 28.81 -14.59 4.17
N ALA A 8 29.34 -15.19 5.24
CA ALA A 8 28.94 -14.87 6.62
C ALA A 8 29.37 -13.45 7.05
N ILE A 9 30.54 -12.97 6.59
CA ILE A 9 31.01 -11.62 6.88
C ILE A 9 30.15 -10.59 6.12
N ILE A 10 29.84 -10.85 4.85
CA ILE A 10 29.00 -9.95 4.04
C ILE A 10 27.58 -9.86 4.63
N SER A 11 26.98 -10.99 5.04
CA SER A 11 25.65 -10.98 5.64
C SER A 11 25.62 -10.25 6.99
N ALA A 12 26.66 -10.39 7.82
CA ALA A 12 26.78 -9.65 9.07
C ALA A 12 26.88 -8.13 8.84
N ILE A 13 27.64 -7.69 7.84
CA ILE A 13 27.77 -6.26 7.49
C ILE A 13 26.43 -5.70 7.01
N VAL A 14 25.69 -6.43 6.17
CA VAL A 14 24.37 -6.00 5.66
C VAL A 14 23.36 -5.87 6.80
N ILE A 15 23.33 -6.81 7.75
CA ILE A 15 22.43 -6.74 8.92
C ILE A 15 22.77 -5.55 9.82
N VAL A 16 24.06 -5.25 10.02
CA VAL A 16 24.50 -4.08 10.81
C VAL A 16 24.12 -2.77 10.10
N LEU A 17 24.26 -2.69 8.78
CA LEU A 17 23.86 -1.51 8.01
C LEU A 17 22.34 -1.29 8.05
N LEU A 18 21.55 -2.36 7.89
CA LEU A 18 20.09 -2.30 7.96
C LEU A 18 19.60 -1.90 9.37
N SER A 19 20.23 -2.41 10.42
CA SER A 19 19.88 -2.04 11.80
C SER A 19 20.24 -0.58 12.13
N ILE A 20 21.37 -0.06 11.64
CA ILE A 20 21.72 1.36 11.78
C ILE A 20 20.74 2.26 11.01
N ALA A 21 20.33 1.85 9.81
CA ALA A 21 19.33 2.57 9.02
C ALA A 21 17.97 2.63 9.74
N PHE A 22 17.53 1.51 10.32
CA PHE A 22 16.24 1.43 11.05
C PHE A 22 16.25 2.29 12.33
N VAL A 23 17.37 2.33 13.06
CA VAL A 23 17.51 3.16 14.27
C VAL A 23 17.56 4.66 13.93
N ARG A 24 18.11 5.04 12.77
CA ARG A 24 18.10 6.45 12.31
C ARG A 24 16.72 6.92 11.83
N VAL A 25 15.92 6.04 11.23
CA VAL A 25 14.56 6.39 10.73
C VAL A 25 13.56 6.61 11.89
N GLY A 26 13.73 5.93 13.03
CA GLY A 26 12.81 6.05 14.18
C GLY A 26 12.98 7.28 15.08
N SER A 27 14.03 8.09 14.91
CA SER A 27 14.41 9.14 15.89
C SER A 27 13.95 10.57 15.57
N GLN A 28 13.01 10.77 14.64
CA GLN A 28 12.48 12.09 14.27
C GLN A 28 10.98 12.23 14.55
N VAL A 29 10.56 12.05 15.80
CA VAL A 29 9.25 12.56 16.27
C VAL A 29 9.49 13.48 17.46
N LYS A 30 9.46 14.79 17.19
CA LYS A 30 9.61 15.85 18.18
C LYS A 30 8.30 15.97 18.98
N PRO A 31 8.29 15.81 20.32
CA PRO A 31 7.08 15.98 21.10
C PRO A 31 6.76 17.48 21.21
N GLN A 32 5.64 17.91 20.64
CA GLN A 32 5.14 19.28 20.77
C GLN A 32 4.33 19.40 22.07
N ALA A 33 4.62 20.44 22.84
CA ALA A 33 4.09 20.68 24.17
C ALA A 33 2.59 21.07 24.17
N GLY A 34 1.80 20.26 24.87
CA GLY A 34 0.66 20.61 25.73
C GLY A 34 -0.31 21.72 25.33
N ALA A 35 -1.43 21.33 24.70
CA ALA A 35 -2.71 22.02 24.87
C ALA A 35 -3.64 21.14 25.70
N ARG A 36 -4.11 21.65 26.85
CA ARG A 36 -5.06 20.95 27.74
C ARG A 36 -6.40 20.77 27.01
N PRO A 37 -7.02 19.58 26.97
CA PRO A 37 -8.36 19.45 26.46
C PRO A 37 -9.35 20.06 27.46
N ARG A 38 -10.24 20.93 26.96
CA ARG A 38 -11.42 21.38 27.70
C ARG A 38 -12.32 20.19 27.98
N ALA A 39 -12.83 20.11 29.22
CA ALA A 39 -13.85 19.15 29.60
C ALA A 39 -15.10 19.32 28.71
N VAL A 40 -15.45 18.26 28.00
CA VAL A 40 -16.70 18.19 27.24
C VAL A 40 -17.82 17.92 28.24
N VAL A 41 -18.79 18.83 28.26
CA VAL A 41 -20.02 18.74 29.05
C VAL A 41 -20.73 17.42 28.70
N GLN A 42 -21.01 16.61 29.72
CA GLN A 42 -21.88 15.42 29.63
C GLN A 42 -23.25 15.87 29.13
N ARG A 43 -23.63 15.42 27.94
CA ARG A 43 -24.98 15.61 27.41
C ARG A 43 -25.76 14.34 27.71
N ASP A 44 -26.78 14.47 28.56
CA ASP A 44 -27.77 13.44 28.84
C ASP A 44 -28.33 12.88 27.54
N GLY A 45 -27.97 11.63 27.25
CA GLY A 45 -28.43 10.89 26.09
C GLY A 45 -28.40 9.42 26.44
N GLY A 46 -29.60 8.84 26.58
CA GLY A 46 -29.83 7.45 26.94
C GLY A 46 -29.05 6.45 26.07
N PRO A 47 -29.00 5.17 26.50
CA PRO A 47 -28.02 4.19 26.03
C PRO A 47 -27.96 4.14 24.51
N GLY A 48 -26.79 4.48 23.97
CA GLY A 48 -26.57 4.65 22.55
C GLY A 48 -26.98 3.43 21.74
N ARG A 49 -27.39 3.64 20.49
CA ARG A 49 -27.90 2.63 19.54
C ARG A 49 -27.11 1.31 19.51
N VAL A 50 -25.81 1.34 19.81
CA VAL A 50 -24.95 0.14 19.86
C VAL A 50 -25.27 -0.78 21.06
N GLN A 51 -25.69 -0.22 22.20
CA GLN A 51 -26.06 -0.98 23.39
C GLN A 51 -27.49 -1.55 23.28
N ALA A 52 -28.38 -0.87 22.55
CA ALA A 52 -29.74 -1.35 22.26
C ALA A 52 -29.72 -2.62 21.39
N VAL A 53 -28.87 -2.69 20.37
CA VAL A 53 -28.76 -3.86 19.47
C VAL A 53 -28.22 -5.09 20.20
N ARG A 54 -27.25 -4.91 21.13
CA ARG A 54 -26.74 -6.00 21.97
C ARG A 54 -27.82 -6.53 22.93
N ASN A 55 -28.62 -5.66 23.53
CA ASN A 55 -29.72 -6.04 24.41
C ASN A 55 -30.86 -6.75 23.64
N GLN A 56 -31.15 -6.31 22.41
CA GLN A 56 -32.15 -6.93 21.55
C GLN A 56 -31.76 -8.36 21.12
N ARG A 57 -30.49 -8.59 20.79
CA ARG A 57 -29.99 -9.93 20.42
C ARG A 57 -29.97 -10.89 21.62
N ALA A 58 -29.68 -10.40 22.82
CA ALA A 58 -29.74 -11.20 24.05
C ALA A 58 -31.19 -11.63 24.38
N ARG A 59 -32.18 -10.75 24.20
CA ARG A 59 -33.60 -11.06 24.41
C ARG A 59 -34.14 -12.10 23.42
N MET A 60 -33.77 -12.00 22.15
CA MET A 60 -34.17 -12.97 21.13
C MET A 60 -33.63 -14.38 21.42
N ARG A 61 -32.38 -14.48 21.93
CA ARG A 61 -31.77 -15.77 22.28
C ARG A 61 -32.43 -16.41 23.51
N ALA A 62 -32.84 -15.61 24.49
CA ALA A 62 -33.56 -16.09 25.67
C ALA A 62 -34.97 -16.61 25.34
N ASN A 63 -35.70 -15.96 24.43
CA ASN A 63 -37.00 -16.45 23.98
C ASN A 63 -36.90 -17.70 23.09
N ALA A 64 -35.87 -17.80 22.24
CA ALA A 64 -35.64 -19.00 21.43
C ALA A 64 -35.28 -20.23 22.30
N ALA A 65 -34.47 -20.04 23.35
CA ALA A 65 -34.16 -21.09 24.32
C ALA A 65 -35.40 -21.53 25.11
N ARG A 66 -36.34 -20.61 25.41
CA ARG A 66 -37.62 -20.94 26.05
C ARG A 66 -38.55 -21.75 25.14
N HIS A 67 -38.59 -21.47 23.83
CA HIS A 67 -39.36 -22.29 22.89
C HIS A 67 -38.76 -23.68 22.68
N GLN A 68 -37.43 -23.82 22.70
CA GLN A 68 -36.78 -25.14 22.66
C GLN A 68 -36.98 -25.94 23.96
N ALA A 69 -36.99 -25.28 25.13
CA ALA A 69 -37.26 -25.94 26.41
C ALA A 69 -38.74 -26.32 26.59
N ALA A 70 -39.68 -25.48 26.13
CA ALA A 70 -41.11 -25.79 26.15
C ALA A 70 -41.51 -26.90 25.17
N ALA A 71 -40.78 -27.06 24.05
CA ALA A 71 -40.98 -28.18 23.12
C ALA A 71 -40.46 -29.53 23.68
N PHE A 72 -39.80 -29.53 24.84
CA PHE A 72 -39.30 -30.72 25.53
C PHE A 72 -40.07 -31.09 26.81
N GLU A 73 -41.03 -30.27 27.27
CA GLU A 73 -41.79 -30.47 28.53
C GLU A 73 -43.30 -30.68 28.35
N GLU A 74 -43.76 -31.16 27.19
CA GLU A 74 -45.11 -31.74 27.05
C GLU A 74 -45.02 -33.25 26.74
N GLU A 75 -44.75 -34.05 27.78
CA GLU A 75 -45.22 -35.43 27.86
C GLU A 75 -46.25 -35.52 28.99
N PRO A 76 -47.50 -35.92 28.71
CA PRO A 76 -48.30 -36.63 29.69
C PRO A 76 -48.12 -38.13 29.49
N ASP A 77 -47.29 -38.69 30.35
CA ASP A 77 -47.26 -40.12 30.66
C ASP A 77 -48.55 -40.45 31.43
N VAL A 78 -49.55 -41.02 30.75
CA VAL A 78 -50.69 -41.68 31.40
C VAL A 78 -50.81 -43.07 30.82
N VAL A 79 -50.23 -44.01 31.56
CA VAL A 79 -50.46 -45.45 31.44
C VAL A 79 -51.85 -45.72 32.02
N GLU A 80 -52.82 -46.13 31.20
CA GLU A 80 -53.96 -46.90 31.72
C GLU A 80 -54.45 -47.93 30.69
N GLU A 81 -54.10 -49.16 31.05
CA GLU A 81 -54.74 -50.45 30.84
C GLU A 81 -55.18 -50.93 29.43
N ALA A 82 -54.69 -52.13 29.15
CA ALA A 82 -55.05 -52.94 27.99
C ALA A 82 -56.51 -53.38 28.09
N ASP A 83 -57.35 -52.84 27.20
CA ASP A 83 -58.54 -53.53 26.75
C ASP A 83 -58.37 -53.97 25.29
N GLU A 84 -58.56 -55.28 25.14
CA GLU A 84 -58.33 -56.11 23.98
C GLU A 84 -59.45 -55.88 22.95
N GLU A 85 -59.39 -54.82 22.13
CA GLU A 85 -60.33 -54.65 21.02
C GLU A 85 -59.65 -54.34 19.67
N ASN A 86 -60.02 -55.15 18.69
CA ASN A 86 -59.52 -55.23 17.31
C ASN A 86 -59.56 -53.86 16.60
N PRO A 87 -58.47 -53.36 15.98
CA PRO A 87 -58.50 -52.06 15.32
C PRO A 87 -59.34 -52.11 14.04
N THR A 88 -60.42 -51.33 14.00
CA THR A 88 -61.28 -51.14 12.83
C THR A 88 -60.51 -50.53 11.64
N GLU A 89 -60.84 -50.98 10.42
CA GLU A 89 -60.19 -50.60 9.15
C GLU A 89 -60.05 -49.09 8.94
N ALA A 90 -60.97 -48.27 9.44
CA ALA A 90 -60.94 -46.81 9.32
C ALA A 90 -59.73 -46.14 9.99
N GLN A 91 -59.18 -46.72 11.06
CA GLN A 91 -58.04 -46.13 11.78
C GLN A 91 -56.69 -46.45 11.12
N LYS A 92 -56.64 -47.50 10.29
CA LYS A 92 -55.43 -47.88 9.53
C LYS A 92 -55.23 -46.99 8.30
N VAL A 93 -56.32 -46.59 7.64
CA VAL A 93 -56.28 -45.70 6.47
C VAL A 93 -55.77 -44.30 6.83
N ASP A 94 -56.21 -43.73 7.95
CA ASP A 94 -55.76 -42.40 8.41
C ASP A 94 -54.27 -42.38 8.82
N PHE A 95 -53.73 -43.53 9.29
CA PHE A 95 -52.33 -43.65 9.68
C PHE A 95 -51.40 -43.83 8.47
N ASP A 96 -51.85 -44.59 7.45
CA ASP A 96 -51.13 -44.80 6.19
C ASP A 96 -51.10 -43.51 5.34
N ASP A 97 -52.21 -42.75 5.28
CA ASP A 97 -52.26 -41.46 4.57
C ASP A 97 -51.34 -40.41 5.23
N LYS A 98 -51.29 -40.40 6.57
CA LYS A 98 -50.40 -39.49 7.33
C LYS A 98 -48.93 -39.88 7.24
N MET A 99 -48.62 -41.18 7.12
CA MET A 99 -47.26 -41.67 6.87
C MET A 99 -46.79 -41.35 5.44
N GLY A 100 -47.66 -41.53 4.44
CA GLY A 100 -47.36 -41.17 3.05
C GLY A 100 -47.09 -39.68 2.86
N ALA A 101 -47.89 -38.81 3.49
CA ALA A 101 -47.68 -37.36 3.43
C ALA A 101 -46.34 -36.92 4.06
N LYS A 102 -45.93 -37.55 5.16
CA LYS A 102 -44.65 -37.26 5.84
C LYS A 102 -43.43 -37.75 5.07
N GLU A 103 -43.56 -38.84 4.32
CA GLU A 103 -42.50 -39.35 3.45
C GLU A 103 -42.33 -38.47 2.21
N GLU A 104 -43.42 -37.99 1.62
CA GLU A 104 -43.37 -37.05 0.50
C GLU A 104 -42.76 -35.70 0.89
N GLU A 105 -43.07 -35.20 2.09
CA GLU A 105 -42.48 -33.98 2.63
C GLU A 105 -40.96 -34.12 2.84
N ARG A 106 -40.50 -35.27 3.36
CA ARG A 106 -39.06 -35.58 3.50
C ARG A 106 -38.35 -35.69 2.16
N GLN A 107 -38.97 -36.30 1.16
CA GLN A 107 -38.39 -36.39 -0.18
C GLN A 107 -38.27 -35.01 -0.86
N ARG A 108 -39.25 -34.12 -0.64
CA ARG A 108 -39.19 -32.74 -1.13
C ARG A 108 -38.10 -31.93 -0.42
N GLU A 109 -37.97 -32.05 0.89
CA GLU A 109 -36.92 -31.37 1.66
C GLU A 109 -35.50 -31.85 1.27
N GLU A 110 -35.31 -33.15 1.06
CA GLU A 110 -34.04 -33.70 0.58
C GLU A 110 -33.70 -33.26 -0.85
N ALA A 111 -34.71 -33.17 -1.73
CA ALA A 111 -34.51 -32.68 -3.10
C ALA A 111 -34.13 -31.19 -3.12
N GLU A 112 -34.76 -30.38 -2.25
CA GLU A 112 -34.45 -28.96 -2.11
C GLU A 112 -33.03 -28.74 -1.55
N ARG A 113 -32.63 -29.50 -0.52
CA ARG A 113 -31.26 -29.44 0.03
C ARG A 113 -30.20 -29.82 -0.99
N LYS A 114 -30.43 -30.87 -1.79
CA LYS A 114 -29.51 -31.29 -2.87
C LYS A 114 -29.39 -30.21 -3.94
N ALA A 115 -30.50 -29.57 -4.31
CA ALA A 115 -30.49 -28.47 -5.28
C ALA A 115 -29.75 -27.23 -4.77
N GLU A 116 -29.87 -26.92 -3.47
CA GLU A 116 -29.16 -25.79 -2.86
C GLU A 116 -27.65 -26.06 -2.75
N GLU A 117 -27.24 -27.27 -2.38
CA GLU A 117 -25.83 -27.69 -2.35
C GLU A 117 -25.19 -27.65 -3.74
N GLU A 118 -25.91 -28.09 -4.78
CA GLU A 118 -25.41 -28.05 -6.15
C GLU A 118 -25.23 -26.61 -6.66
N ARG A 119 -26.16 -25.70 -6.33
CA ARG A 119 -26.03 -24.28 -6.67
C ARG A 119 -24.84 -23.65 -5.97
N LYS A 120 -24.67 -23.89 -4.66
CA LYS A 120 -23.52 -23.37 -3.90
C LYS A 120 -22.19 -23.87 -4.44
N ARG A 121 -22.12 -25.13 -4.88
CA ARG A 121 -20.89 -25.69 -5.47
C ARG A 121 -20.53 -24.98 -6.78
N ARG A 122 -21.52 -24.77 -7.66
CA ARG A 122 -21.32 -24.04 -8.92
C ARG A 122 -20.87 -22.60 -8.68
N GLU A 123 -21.49 -21.90 -7.74
CA GLU A 123 -21.11 -20.53 -7.38
C GLU A 123 -19.67 -20.45 -6.82
N GLN A 124 -19.23 -21.45 -6.05
CA GLN A 124 -17.85 -21.53 -5.56
C GLN A 124 -16.86 -21.79 -6.69
N GLU A 125 -17.17 -22.74 -7.58
CA GLU A 125 -16.33 -23.05 -8.75
C GLU A 125 -16.20 -21.80 -9.65
N GLU A 126 -17.28 -21.06 -9.88
CA GLU A 126 -17.26 -19.80 -10.64
C GLU A 126 -16.47 -18.70 -9.92
N TYR A 127 -16.62 -18.56 -8.60
CA TYR A 127 -15.87 -17.59 -7.81
C TYR A 127 -14.37 -17.90 -7.78
N GLU A 128 -13.98 -19.17 -7.67
CA GLU A 128 -12.59 -19.60 -7.72
C GLU A 128 -11.98 -19.38 -9.12
N ALA A 129 -12.72 -19.69 -10.18
CA ALA A 129 -12.30 -19.42 -11.55
C ALA A 129 -12.12 -17.91 -11.80
N MET A 130 -13.07 -17.08 -11.35
CA MET A 130 -12.97 -15.63 -11.44
C MET A 130 -11.81 -15.09 -10.60
N LYS A 131 -11.61 -15.62 -9.39
CA LYS A 131 -10.48 -15.24 -8.53
C LYS A 131 -9.14 -15.63 -9.15
N ALA A 132 -9.03 -16.79 -9.77
CA ALA A 132 -7.82 -17.22 -10.46
C ALA A 132 -7.52 -16.36 -11.70
N ALA A 133 -8.55 -15.98 -12.46
CA ALA A 133 -8.42 -15.05 -13.58
C ALA A 133 -8.13 -13.60 -13.14
N PHE A 134 -8.58 -13.22 -11.94
CA PHE A 134 -8.41 -11.87 -11.38
C PHE A 134 -7.19 -11.75 -10.45
N THR A 135 -6.50 -12.83 -10.10
CA THR A 135 -5.12 -12.75 -9.58
C THR A 135 -4.22 -12.27 -10.70
N VAL A 136 -4.26 -10.95 -10.85
CA VAL A 136 -3.40 -10.04 -11.61
C VAL A 136 -2.01 -10.65 -11.74
N GLU A 137 -1.56 -10.76 -12.98
CA GLU A 137 -0.16 -10.92 -13.37
C GLU A 137 0.69 -10.08 -12.42
N GLY A 138 1.39 -10.75 -11.50
CA GLY A 138 2.23 -10.09 -10.54
C GLY A 138 3.16 -9.15 -11.31
N GLU A 139 3.19 -7.88 -10.89
CA GLU A 139 4.11 -6.86 -11.39
C GLU A 139 5.47 -7.52 -11.62
N GLY A 140 5.78 -7.79 -12.89
CA GLY A 140 7.12 -8.14 -13.31
C GLY A 140 7.97 -6.93 -13.01
N PHE A 141 8.92 -7.06 -12.08
CA PHE A 141 10.00 -6.11 -11.96
C PHE A 141 10.78 -6.19 -13.28
N ASP A 142 10.46 -5.29 -14.20
CA ASP A 142 11.06 -5.24 -15.52
C ASP A 142 12.52 -4.78 -15.31
N GLU A 143 13.50 -5.67 -15.50
CA GLU A 143 14.93 -5.31 -15.41
C GLU A 143 15.29 -4.17 -16.39
N ASN A 144 14.44 -3.90 -17.39
CA ASN A 144 14.57 -2.72 -18.25
C ASN A 144 14.35 -1.39 -17.51
N ASP A 145 13.58 -1.35 -16.41
CA ASP A 145 13.29 -0.11 -15.69
C ASP A 145 14.54 0.54 -15.09
N GLU A 146 15.55 -0.24 -14.71
CA GLU A 146 16.80 0.30 -14.18
C GLU A 146 17.70 0.86 -15.30
N GLN A 147 17.81 0.14 -16.42
CA GLN A 147 18.57 0.61 -17.58
C GLN A 147 17.94 1.85 -18.23
N ASP A 148 16.61 1.90 -18.29
CA ASP A 148 15.88 3.06 -18.82
C ASP A 148 16.07 4.30 -17.91
N LYS A 149 16.16 4.10 -16.59
CA LYS A 149 16.47 5.17 -15.64
C LYS A 149 17.91 5.66 -15.79
N GLU A 150 18.88 4.76 -15.96
CA GLU A 150 20.29 5.13 -16.18
C GLU A 150 20.46 5.92 -17.48
N ASN A 151 19.83 5.48 -18.56
CA ASN A 151 19.85 6.21 -19.83
C ASN A 151 19.23 7.60 -19.69
N LEU A 152 18.10 7.72 -18.98
CA LEU A 152 17.44 9.01 -18.74
C LEU A 152 18.32 9.98 -17.93
N LEU A 153 19.07 9.47 -16.95
CA LEU A 153 20.01 10.28 -16.15
C LEU A 153 21.18 10.77 -17.00
N LYS A 154 21.72 9.91 -17.86
CA LYS A 154 22.80 10.29 -18.77
C LYS A 154 22.35 11.36 -19.75
N ASP A 155 21.18 11.18 -20.38
CA ASP A 155 20.60 12.17 -21.28
C ASP A 155 20.36 13.52 -20.59
N PHE A 156 19.95 13.48 -19.31
CA PHE A 156 19.78 14.67 -18.48
C PHE A 156 21.09 15.45 -18.29
N ILE A 157 22.17 14.74 -17.97
CA ILE A 157 23.49 15.34 -17.79
C ILE A 157 24.01 15.89 -19.12
N ASP A 158 23.89 15.11 -20.19
CA ASP A 158 24.40 15.49 -21.52
C ASP A 158 23.66 16.71 -22.08
N TYR A 159 22.35 16.80 -21.87
CA TYR A 159 21.55 17.97 -22.23
C TYR A 159 22.05 19.24 -21.52
N ILE A 160 22.30 19.16 -20.21
CA ILE A 160 22.80 20.30 -19.43
C ILE A 160 24.21 20.71 -19.90
N LYS A 161 25.08 19.74 -20.15
CA LYS A 161 26.45 19.97 -20.64
C LYS A 161 26.47 20.63 -22.02
N ALA A 162 25.56 20.23 -22.91
CA ALA A 162 25.46 20.78 -24.26
C ALA A 162 24.95 22.23 -24.25
N GLN A 163 23.88 22.50 -23.50
CA GLN A 163 23.23 23.81 -23.52
C GLN A 163 23.94 24.87 -22.68
N LYS A 164 24.78 24.45 -21.70
CA LYS A 164 25.56 25.31 -20.79
C LYS A 164 24.73 26.15 -19.83
N VAL A 165 23.75 26.91 -20.32
CA VAL A 165 22.83 27.74 -19.54
C VAL A 165 21.41 27.21 -19.73
N VAL A 166 20.82 26.69 -18.65
CA VAL A 166 19.52 26.00 -18.70
C VAL A 166 18.55 26.64 -17.74
N LEU A 167 17.32 26.92 -18.18
CA LEU A 167 16.22 27.27 -17.28
C LEU A 167 15.69 26.00 -16.62
N LEU A 168 15.55 26.02 -15.30
CA LEU A 168 15.11 24.84 -14.54
C LEU A 168 13.68 24.41 -14.91
N GLU A 169 12.82 25.36 -15.28
CA GLU A 169 11.47 25.07 -15.78
C GLU A 169 11.49 24.35 -17.12
N ASP A 170 12.30 24.82 -18.08
CA ASP A 170 12.44 24.21 -19.40
C ASP A 170 13.04 22.81 -19.31
N LEU A 171 14.03 22.63 -18.43
CA LEU A 171 14.63 21.34 -18.13
C LEU A 171 13.59 20.38 -17.55
N ALA A 172 12.79 20.84 -16.58
CA ALA A 172 11.73 20.04 -16.00
C ALA A 172 10.68 19.67 -17.05
N ALA A 173 10.30 20.60 -17.93
CA ALA A 173 9.37 20.34 -19.02
C ALA A 173 9.91 19.30 -20.03
N HIS A 174 11.20 19.41 -20.42
CA HIS A 174 11.85 18.51 -21.37
C HIS A 174 11.85 17.05 -20.86
N PHE A 175 12.16 16.85 -19.58
CA PHE A 175 12.19 15.52 -18.95
C PHE A 175 10.86 15.11 -18.30
N LYS A 176 9.80 15.91 -18.47
CA LYS A 176 8.47 15.69 -17.87
C LYS A 176 8.51 15.52 -16.34
N LEU A 177 9.36 16.27 -15.67
CA LEU A 177 9.53 16.30 -14.22
C LEU A 177 8.89 17.56 -13.64
N LYS A 178 8.65 17.56 -12.32
CA LYS A 178 8.36 18.81 -11.60
C LYS A 178 9.64 19.63 -11.46
N THR A 179 9.54 20.96 -11.49
CA THR A 179 10.69 21.86 -11.33
C THR A 179 11.50 21.57 -10.07
N GLN A 180 10.84 21.32 -8.93
CA GLN A 180 11.52 20.95 -7.69
C GLN A 180 12.31 19.63 -7.83
N ALA A 181 11.75 18.63 -8.52
CA ALA A 181 12.43 17.36 -8.74
C ALA A 181 13.66 17.51 -9.65
N ALA A 182 13.63 18.45 -10.61
CA ALA A 182 14.80 18.77 -11.43
C ALA A 182 15.90 19.46 -10.59
N ILE A 183 15.51 20.36 -9.67
CA ILE A 183 16.45 21.01 -8.73
C ILE A 183 17.09 19.98 -7.80
N ASP A 184 16.28 19.09 -7.22
CA ASP A 184 16.76 18.06 -6.31
C ASP A 184 17.75 17.14 -7.04
N ARG A 185 17.42 16.69 -8.28
CA ARG A 185 18.35 15.90 -9.11
C ARG A 185 19.65 16.62 -9.41
N ILE A 186 19.61 17.91 -9.77
CA ILE A 186 20.83 18.69 -9.99
C ILE A 186 21.67 18.76 -8.71
N THR A 187 21.03 18.97 -7.57
CA THR A 187 21.71 19.06 -6.26
C THR A 187 22.36 17.73 -5.89
N ASP A 188 21.69 16.62 -6.16
CA ASP A 188 22.22 15.26 -5.94
C ASP A 188 23.43 15.01 -6.86
N LEU A 189 23.33 15.37 -8.14
CA LEU A 189 24.43 15.24 -9.12
C LEU A 189 25.62 16.16 -8.79
N GLN A 190 25.37 17.33 -8.18
CA GLN A 190 26.43 18.19 -7.65
C GLN A 190 27.09 17.60 -6.41
N SER A 191 26.33 16.91 -5.57
CA SER A 191 26.83 16.26 -4.37
C SER A 191 27.67 15.01 -4.70
N SER A 192 27.33 14.28 -5.78
CA SER A 192 28.13 13.17 -6.30
C SER A 192 29.36 13.64 -7.09
N GLY A 193 29.38 14.88 -7.56
CA GLY A 193 30.46 15.46 -8.36
C GLY A 193 30.38 15.13 -9.86
N GLU A 194 29.28 14.52 -10.32
CA GLU A 194 29.05 14.25 -11.74
C GLU A 194 28.70 15.52 -12.54
N LEU A 195 28.12 16.51 -11.85
CA LEU A 195 27.72 17.79 -12.43
C LEU A 195 28.27 18.94 -11.60
N THR A 196 28.82 19.95 -12.26
CA THR A 196 29.38 21.14 -11.62
C THR A 196 28.72 22.38 -12.21
N GLY A 197 28.31 23.32 -11.36
CA GLY A 197 27.57 24.49 -11.81
C GLY A 197 27.01 25.34 -10.68
N VAL A 198 26.29 26.39 -11.04
CA VAL A 198 25.69 27.34 -10.10
C VAL A 198 24.22 27.55 -10.44
N ILE A 199 23.37 27.58 -9.42
CA ILE A 199 21.94 27.92 -9.54
C ILE A 199 21.78 29.40 -9.18
N ASP A 200 21.18 30.16 -10.10
CA ASP A 200 20.76 31.54 -9.91
C ASP A 200 19.43 31.61 -9.15
N ASP A 201 19.18 32.70 -8.40
CA ASP A 201 17.95 32.90 -7.64
C ASP A 201 16.69 32.98 -8.54
N ARG A 202 16.90 33.23 -9.83
CA ARG A 202 15.89 33.30 -10.89
C ARG A 202 15.52 31.94 -11.50
N GLY A 203 16.07 30.84 -10.98
CA GLY A 203 15.79 29.51 -11.49
C GLY A 203 16.57 29.13 -12.75
N LYS A 204 17.77 29.70 -12.94
CA LYS A 204 18.69 29.31 -14.02
C LYS A 204 19.81 28.45 -13.45
N PHE A 205 20.20 27.41 -14.17
CA PHE A 205 21.39 26.62 -13.89
C PHE A 205 22.47 26.93 -14.93
N ILE A 206 23.69 27.24 -14.48
CA ILE A 206 24.85 27.44 -15.33
C ILE A 206 25.82 26.29 -15.07
N TYR A 207 26.03 25.46 -16.09
CA TYR A 207 27.02 24.40 -16.07
C TYR A 207 28.43 24.99 -16.26
N ILE A 208 29.33 24.61 -15.36
CA ILE A 208 30.74 24.99 -15.40
C ILE A 208 31.52 23.70 -15.47
N SER A 209 32.30 23.49 -16.54
CA SER A 209 33.11 22.27 -16.66
C SER A 209 34.23 22.25 -15.62
N GLN A 210 34.72 21.06 -15.30
CA GLN A 210 35.84 20.88 -14.37
C GLN A 210 37.07 21.72 -14.77
N LYS A 211 37.34 21.82 -16.09
CA LYS A 211 38.45 22.62 -16.62
C LYS A 211 38.27 24.12 -16.32
N GLU A 212 37.07 24.65 -16.56
CA GLU A 212 36.78 26.06 -16.30
C GLU A 212 36.84 26.36 -14.79
N LEU A 213 36.35 25.44 -13.95
CA LEU A 213 36.45 25.55 -12.50
C LEU A 213 37.92 25.60 -12.04
N GLU A 214 38.78 24.79 -12.64
CA GLU A 214 40.23 24.80 -12.37
C GLU A 214 40.89 26.10 -12.84
N ASP A 215 40.50 26.64 -13.98
CA ASP A 215 41.05 27.90 -14.50
C ASP A 215 40.64 29.08 -13.62
N VAL A 216 39.38 29.11 -13.14
CA VAL A 216 38.93 30.05 -12.11
C VAL A 216 39.72 29.88 -10.81
N ALA A 217 39.94 28.64 -10.36
CA ALA A 217 40.71 28.38 -9.14
C ALA A 217 42.18 28.84 -9.28
N LYS A 218 42.81 28.63 -10.45
CA LYS A 218 44.17 29.13 -10.75
C LYS A 218 44.21 30.65 -10.73
N PHE A 219 43.23 31.31 -11.35
CA PHE A 219 43.12 32.77 -11.35
C PHE A 219 43.05 33.34 -9.93
N ILE A 220 42.19 32.77 -9.08
CA ILE A 220 42.05 33.20 -7.68
C ILE A 220 43.36 32.97 -6.91
N ARG A 221 44.01 31.82 -7.07
CA ARG A 221 45.28 31.51 -6.37
C ARG A 221 46.42 32.43 -6.80
N GLN A 222 46.50 32.79 -8.08
CA GLN A 222 47.56 33.65 -8.61
C GLN A 222 47.39 35.11 -8.19
N ARG A 223 46.15 35.63 -8.22
CA ARG A 223 45.87 37.02 -7.81
C ARG A 223 45.76 37.19 -6.29
N GLY A 224 45.50 36.11 -5.55
CA GLY A 224 45.33 36.15 -4.10
C GLY A 224 43.98 36.72 -3.70
N ARG A 225 43.94 37.97 -3.22
CA ARG A 225 42.67 38.64 -2.87
C ARG A 225 42.02 39.15 -4.15
N VAL A 226 40.85 38.61 -4.48
CA VAL A 226 40.11 38.96 -5.69
C VAL A 226 38.78 39.61 -5.28
N SER A 227 38.47 40.78 -5.83
CA SER A 227 37.14 41.38 -5.66
C SER A 227 36.13 40.77 -6.65
N ILE A 228 34.84 40.89 -6.36
CA ILE A 228 33.78 40.43 -7.27
C ILE A 228 33.89 41.12 -8.63
N THR A 229 34.28 42.40 -8.65
CA THR A 229 34.55 43.17 -9.87
C THR A 229 35.69 42.58 -10.69
N ASP A 230 36.83 42.26 -10.07
CA ASP A 230 37.97 41.64 -10.79
C ASP A 230 37.59 40.28 -11.38
N LEU A 231 36.82 39.50 -10.60
CA LEU A 231 36.35 38.19 -11.04
C LEU A 231 35.37 38.34 -12.21
N ALA A 232 34.43 39.29 -12.14
CA ALA A 232 33.46 39.53 -13.21
C ALA A 232 34.13 39.96 -14.52
N GLU A 233 35.14 40.84 -14.47
CA GLU A 233 35.91 41.24 -15.65
C GLU A 233 36.62 40.05 -16.30
N SER A 234 37.19 39.16 -15.48
CA SER A 234 37.91 37.98 -15.95
C SER A 234 36.99 36.78 -16.24
N SER A 235 35.72 36.83 -15.82
CA SER A 235 34.80 35.69 -15.93
C SER A 235 34.49 35.31 -17.37
N ASN A 236 34.44 36.31 -18.27
CA ASN A 236 34.18 36.08 -19.69
C ASN A 236 35.32 35.30 -20.38
N ASP A 237 36.56 35.42 -19.88
CA ASP A 237 37.71 34.69 -20.40
C ASP A 237 37.83 33.29 -19.76
N LEU A 238 37.29 33.12 -18.56
CA LEU A 238 37.41 31.89 -17.76
C LEU A 238 36.27 30.90 -17.99
N ILE A 239 35.07 31.37 -18.36
CA ILE A 239 33.88 30.54 -18.53
C ILE A 239 33.22 30.85 -19.87
N ASN A 240 33.06 29.83 -20.72
CA ASN A 240 32.33 29.97 -21.97
C ASN A 240 30.86 29.56 -21.76
N LEU A 241 29.93 30.47 -22.06
CA LEU A 241 28.49 30.24 -21.91
C LEU A 241 27.81 29.78 -23.20
N ASN A 242 28.53 29.69 -24.31
CA ASN A 242 27.96 29.26 -25.58
C ASN A 242 27.65 27.76 -25.55
N PRO A 243 26.50 27.34 -26.09
CA PRO A 243 26.16 25.93 -26.18
C PRO A 243 27.16 25.21 -27.09
N VAL A 244 27.56 24.02 -26.69
CA VAL A 244 28.39 23.14 -27.52
C VAL A 244 27.45 22.43 -28.47
N THR A 245 27.30 22.96 -29.68
CA THR A 245 26.61 22.24 -30.76
C THR A 245 27.46 21.04 -31.14
N VAL A 246 27.06 19.85 -30.69
CA VAL A 246 27.65 18.58 -31.15
C VAL A 246 27.16 18.40 -32.60
N PRO A 247 28.06 18.34 -33.59
CA PRO A 247 27.70 18.21 -35.01
C PRO A 247 27.12 16.85 -35.36
#